data_AF-A0A6C0IT00-F1
#
_entry.id   AF-A0A6C0IT00-F1
#
_cell.length_a   1.000
_cell.length_b   1.000
_cell.length_c   1.000
_cell.angle_alpha   90.00
_cell.angle_beta   90.00
_cell.angle_gamma   90.00
#
_symmetry.space_group_name_H-M   'P 1'
#
loop_
_entity.id
_entity.type
_entity.pdbx_description
1 polymer ?
#
loop_
_entity_poly.entity_id
_entity_poly.type
_entity_poly.pdbx_seq_one_letter_code
_entity_poly.pdbx_strand_id
1 'polypeptide(L)'
;MDKTAKFNVGQPIFIKKYKGNYLAADTSRTYEICSIGSTIYDNQSSSYIKTCILDNGYEQTIYTYNMDSKIKIFYIEQDYTFSFFCCCGI
;
A
#
# COMPACT_ATOMS: atom_id res chain seq x y z
N MET A 1 -12.08 16.03 2.09
CA MET A 1 -11.91 15.33 0.80
C MET A 1 -11.10 14.07 1.08
N ASP A 2 -11.77 12.92 1.05
CA ASP A 2 -11.16 11.61 1.28
C ASP A 2 -10.13 11.33 0.18
N LYS A 3 -8.85 11.55 0.48
CA LYS A 3 -7.74 11.17 -0.41
C LYS A 3 -7.61 9.65 -0.32
N THR A 4 -8.52 8.92 -0.94
CA THR A 4 -8.37 7.47 -1.11
C THR A 4 -7.12 7.27 -1.96
N ALA A 5 -5.99 6.97 -1.33
CA ALA A 5 -4.74 6.70 -2.03
C ALA A 5 -5.00 5.62 -3.09
N LYS A 6 -4.98 6.02 -4.36
CA LYS A 6 -5.10 5.11 -5.49
C LYS A 6 -3.69 4.62 -5.78
N PHE A 7 -3.46 3.33 -5.53
CA PHE A 7 -2.24 2.63 -5.92
C PHE A 7 -2.44 2.05 -7.32
N ASN A 8 -1.41 2.16 -8.16
CA ASN A 8 -1.42 1.64 -9.53
C ASN A 8 -0.30 0.60 -9.72
N VAL A 9 -0.45 -0.25 -10.73
CA VAL A 9 0.64 -1.11 -11.20
C VAL A 9 1.78 -0.24 -11.76
N GLY A 10 3.02 -0.65 -11.53
CA GLY A 10 4.23 0.11 -11.86
C GLY A 10 4.56 1.22 -10.84
N GLN A 11 3.77 1.35 -9.76
CA GLN A 11 4.01 2.37 -8.75
C GLN A 11 5.05 1.90 -7.73
N PRO A 12 6.11 2.69 -7.48
CA PRO A 12 7.06 2.42 -6.41
C PRO A 12 6.45 2.76 -5.05
N ILE A 13 6.67 1.88 -4.08
CA ILE A 13 6.11 1.95 -2.73
C ILE A 13 7.12 1.53 -1.67
N PHE A 14 6.89 2.00 -0.45
CA PHE A 14 7.49 1.47 0.77
C PHE A 14 6.48 0.58 1.49
N ILE A 15 6.96 -0.53 2.05
CA ILE A 15 6.17 -1.36 2.96
C ILE A 15 6.27 -0.77 4.35
N LYS A 16 5.14 -0.60 5.05
CA LYS A 16 5.14 -0.16 6.44
C LYS A 16 5.36 -1.33 7.37
N LYS A 17 6.20 -1.13 8.38
CA LYS A 17 6.50 -2.08 9.44
C LYS A 17 6.19 -1.46 10.80
N TYR A 18 5.82 -2.28 11.78
CA TYR A 18 5.64 -1.80 13.14
C TYR A 18 6.99 -1.43 13.75
N LYS A 19 7.12 -0.18 14.17
CA LYS A 19 8.26 0.34 14.93
C LYS A 19 7.76 0.65 16.35
N GLY A 20 7.75 -0.36 17.21
CA GLY A 20 7.02 -0.29 18.48
C GLY A 20 5.51 -0.30 18.25
N ASN A 21 4.80 0.74 18.72
CA ASN A 21 3.33 0.80 18.69
C ASN A 21 2.76 1.49 17.43
N TYR A 22 3.59 1.92 16.50
CA TYR A 22 3.15 2.64 15.30
C TYR A 22 3.65 1.98 14.03
N LEU A 23 2.84 2.09 12.98
CA LEU A 23 3.12 1.56 11.65
C LEU A 23 3.82 2.64 10.82
N ALA A 24 5.08 2.43 10.44
CA ALA A 24 5.89 3.41 9.72
C ALA A 24 6.50 2.79 8.45
N ALA A 25 6.60 3.59 7.38
CA ALA A 25 7.25 3.19 6.15
C ALA A 25 8.71 2.77 6.39
N ASP A 26 9.10 1.63 5.83
CA ASP A 26 10.49 1.20 5.77
C ASP A 26 11.14 1.78 4.52
N THR A 27 11.83 2.91 4.68
CA THR A 27 12.50 3.63 3.60
C THR A 27 13.83 3.02 3.17
N SER A 28 14.23 1.87 3.74
CA SER A 28 15.47 1.19 3.35
C SER A 28 15.38 0.48 2.01
N ARG A 29 14.16 0.18 1.55
CA ARG A 29 13.91 -0.55 0.30
C ARG A 29 12.58 -0.14 -0.32
N THR A 30 12.61 0.13 -1.62
CA THR A 30 11.43 0.36 -2.45
C THR A 30 11.04 -0.93 -3.15
N TYR A 31 9.74 -1.12 -3.36
CA TYR A 31 9.15 -2.22 -4.12
C TYR A 31 8.23 -1.65 -5.20
N GLU A 32 8.09 -2.34 -6.32
CA GLU A 32 7.14 -1.97 -7.36
C GLU A 32 5.90 -2.86 -7.28
N ILE A 33 4.71 -2.28 -7.44
CA ILE A 33 3.46 -3.04 -7.56
C ILE A 33 3.39 -3.64 -8.96
N CYS A 34 3.49 -4.97 -9.08
CA CYS A 34 3.33 -5.67 -10.36
C CYS A 34 1.88 -6.00 -10.70
N SER A 35 1.06 -6.31 -9.69
CA SER A 35 -0.37 -6.56 -9.89
C SER A 35 -1.16 -6.19 -8.65
N ILE A 36 -2.43 -5.81 -8.84
CA ILE A 36 -3.34 -5.47 -7.76
C ILE A 36 -4.43 -6.53 -7.71
N GLY A 37 -4.53 -7.23 -6.58
CA GLY A 37 -5.52 -8.26 -6.35
C GLY A 37 -6.93 -7.69 -6.17
N SER A 38 -7.93 -8.57 -6.21
CA SER A 38 -9.31 -8.22 -5.85
C SER A 38 -9.42 -7.86 -4.36
N THR A 39 -10.42 -7.05 -4.00
CA THR A 39 -10.73 -6.82 -2.59
C THR A 39 -11.43 -8.06 -2.05
N ILE A 40 -10.90 -8.64 -0.97
CA ILE A 40 -11.45 -9.82 -0.32
C ILE A 40 -12.15 -9.38 0.96
N TYR A 41 -13.28 -9.98 1.28
CA TYR A 41 -13.95 -9.78 2.57
C TYR A 41 -13.57 -10.92 3.51
N ASP A 42 -13.02 -10.56 4.68
CA ASP A 42 -12.74 -11.48 5.76
C ASP A 42 -13.87 -11.44 6.79
N ASN A 43 -14.61 -12.55 6.88
CA ASN A 43 -15.72 -12.73 7.80
C ASN A 43 -15.29 -12.75 9.27
N GLN A 44 -14.06 -13.18 9.58
CA GLN A 44 -13.63 -13.33 10.97
C GLN A 44 -13.32 -11.97 11.61
N SER A 45 -12.74 -11.06 10.81
CA SER A 45 -12.35 -9.72 11.25
C SER A 45 -13.32 -8.63 10.80
N SER A 46 -14.46 -8.99 10.18
CA SER A 46 -15.41 -8.06 9.54
C SER A 46 -14.72 -7.00 8.69
N SER A 47 -13.69 -7.39 7.93
CA SER A 47 -12.78 -6.45 7.27
C SER A 47 -12.64 -6.72 5.78
N TYR A 48 -12.58 -5.64 4.99
CA TYR A 48 -12.17 -5.72 3.59
C TYR A 48 -10.65 -5.59 3.48
N ILE A 49 -10.03 -6.54 2.81
CA ILE A 49 -8.59 -6.63 2.62
C ILE A 49 -8.29 -6.41 1.14
N LYS A 50 -7.36 -5.51 0.85
CA LYS A 50 -6.86 -5.29 -0.51
C LYS A 50 -5.40 -5.71 -0.57
N THR A 51 -5.03 -6.56 -1.52
CA THR A 51 -3.65 -7.05 -1.70
C THR A 51 -3.07 -6.66 -3.06
N CYS A 52 -1.75 -6.81 -3.19
CA CYS A 52 -0.99 -6.66 -4.43
C CYS A 52 0.17 -7.66 -4.46
N ILE A 53 0.67 -7.94 -5.66
CA ILE A 53 1.92 -8.67 -5.86
C ILE A 53 3.02 -7.67 -6.17
N LEU A 54 4.15 -7.82 -5.48
CA LEU A 54 5.33 -6.98 -5.65
C LEU A 54 6.30 -7.56 -6.69
N ASP A 55 7.25 -6.74 -7.12
CA ASP A 55 8.37 -7.10 -8.03
C ASP A 55 9.18 -8.33 -7.61
N ASN A 56 9.28 -8.58 -6.30
CA ASN A 56 9.93 -9.74 -5.75
C ASN A 56 9.04 -11.02 -5.74
N GLY A 57 7.83 -10.94 -6.29
CA GLY A 57 6.88 -12.05 -6.40
C GLY A 57 6.06 -12.32 -5.13
N TYR A 58 6.26 -11.57 -4.05
CA TYR A 58 5.50 -11.75 -2.81
C TYR A 58 4.19 -10.95 -2.81
N GLU A 59 3.16 -11.53 -2.19
CA GLU A 59 1.90 -10.82 -1.91
C GLU A 59 2.05 -9.90 -0.71
N GLN A 60 1.55 -8.68 -0.84
CA GLN A 60 1.54 -7.66 0.20
C GLN A 60 0.15 -7.02 0.33
N THR A 61 -0.32 -6.86 1.57
CA THR A 61 -1.54 -6.10 1.86
C THR A 61 -1.32 -4.62 1.60
N ILE A 62 -2.22 -4.00 0.84
CA ILE A 62 -2.28 -2.56 0.62
C ILE A 62 -2.97 -1.90 1.82
N TYR A 63 -4.22 -2.29 2.06
CA TYR A 63 -5.01 -1.78 3.16
C TYR A 63 -5.99 -2.82 3.71
N THR A 64 -6.38 -2.62 4.95
CA THR A 64 -7.55 -3.24 5.57
C THR A 64 -8.56 -2.15 5.91
N TYR A 65 -9.84 -2.46 5.75
CA TYR A 65 -10.94 -1.60 6.18
C TYR A 65 -11.89 -2.42 7.03
N ASN A 66 -11.91 -2.13 8.33
CA ASN A 66 -12.78 -2.81 9.29
C ASN A 66 -14.16 -2.14 9.29
N MET A 67 -15.20 -2.94 9.06
CA MET A 67 -16.57 -2.42 8.93
C MET A 67 -17.16 -1.95 10.25
N ASP A 68 -16.76 -2.53 11.38
CA ASP A 68 -17.35 -2.23 12.68
C ASP A 68 -16.81 -0.91 13.23
N SER A 69 -15.49 -0.78 13.26
CA SER A 69 -14.77 0.42 13.73
C SER A 69 -14.71 1.54 12.70
N LYS A 70 -15.02 1.25 11.43
CA LYS A 70 -14.85 2.17 10.28
C LYS A 70 -13.40 2.64 10.08
N ILE A 71 -12.42 1.91 10.62
CA ILE A 71 -11.01 2.26 10.52
C ILE A 71 -10.41 1.65 9.25
N LYS A 72 -9.67 2.47 8.49
CA LYS A 72 -8.88 2.04 7.33
C LYS A 72 -7.39 2.15 7.66
N ILE A 73 -6.67 1.04 7.56
CA ILE A 73 -5.22 0.97 7.84
C ILE A 73 -4.50 0.66 6.54
N PHE A 74 -3.52 1.49 6.18
CA PHE A 74 -2.65 1.26 5.02
C PHE A 74 -1.31 0.67 5.47
N TYR A 75 -0.90 -0.41 4.83
CA TYR A 75 0.37 -1.11 5.11
C TYR A 75 1.46 -0.80 4.09
N ILE A 76 1.16 0.05 3.11
CA ILE A 76 2.12 0.56 2.14
C ILE A 76 2.02 2.08 2.05
N GLU A 77 3.09 2.71 1.60
CA GLU A 77 3.18 4.14 1.33
C GLU A 77 3.74 4.35 -0.08
N GLN A 78 3.23 5.34 -0.81
CA GLN A 78 3.80 5.68 -2.10
C GLN A 78 5.19 6.30 -1.94
N ASP A 79 6.16 5.82 -2.72
CA ASP A 79 7.45 6.48 -2.82
C ASP A 79 7.32 7.66 -3.80
N TYR A 80 7.15 8.86 -3.24
CA TYR A 80 7.03 10.09 -4.03
C TYR A 80 8.37 10.59 -4.58
N THR A 81 9.50 9.99 -4.16
CA THR A 81 10.84 10.40 -4.61
C THR A 81 11.02 10.13 -6.10
N PHE A 82 10.34 9.10 -6.64
CA PHE A 82 10.38 8.77 -8.06
C PHE A 82 9.59 9.77 -8.95
N SER A 83 8.69 10.57 -8.36
CA SER A 83 7.90 11.56 -9.11
C SER A 83 8.69 12.81 -9.52
N PHE A 84 9.96 12.95 -9.09
CA PHE A 84 10.78 14.13 -9.41
C PHE A 84 11.59 14.00 -10.71
N PHE A 85 11.68 12.81 -11.32
CA PHE A 85 12.53 12.58 -12.50
C PHE A 85 11.83 12.66 -13.87
N CYS A 86 10.54 12.98 -13.92
CA CYS A 86 9.79 13.07 -15.19
C CYS A 86 9.34 14.50 -15.60
N CYS A 87 9.87 15.58 -15.01
CA CYS A 87 9.46 16.96 -15.37
C CYS A 87 10.63 17.95 -15.63
N CYS A 88 11.81 17.50 -16.08
CA CYS A 88 12.87 18.40 -16.58
C CYS A 88 13.58 17.79 -17.79
N GLY A 89 12.82 17.54 -18.85
CA GLY A 89 13.33 17.10 -20.14
C GLY A 89 12.45 17.61 -21.27
N ILE A 90 12.59 18.90 -21.58
CA ILE A 90 12.55 19.58 -22.89
C ILE A 90 12.66 21.09 -22.64
#